data_AF-A0A354X807-F1
#
_entry.id   AF-A0A354X807-F1
#
_cell.length_a   1.000
_cell.length_b   1.000
_cell.length_c   1.000
_cell.angle_alpha   90.00
_cell.angle_beta   90.00
_cell.angle_gamma   90.00
#
_symmetry.space_group_name_H-M   'P 1'
#
loop_
_entity.id
_entity.type
_entity.pdbx_description
1 polymer ?
#
loop_
_entity_poly.entity_id
_entity_poly.type
_entity_poly.pdbx_seq_one_letter_code
_entity_poly.pdbx_strand_id
1 'polypeptide(L)'
;SCVAFNEQRSYNIHELDAASNNSVDDIRTLIDQVRIPPQIGKYKVYIVDEVHMLSTAAFNSFLKTLEEPPAHAIFILATTEKHKIIPTILSRCQV
;
A
#
# COMPACT_ATOMS: atom_id res chain seq x y z
N SER A 1 0.17 16.80 -10.00
CA SER A 1 1.25 17.76 -10.30
C SER A 1 2.29 17.65 -9.19
N CYS A 2 3.60 17.73 -9.50
CA CYS A 2 4.66 17.75 -8.49
C CYS A 2 4.48 18.87 -7.45
N VAL A 3 3.89 20.00 -7.87
CA VAL A 3 3.52 21.11 -6.99
C VAL A 3 2.51 20.66 -5.92
N ALA A 4 1.45 19.94 -6.31
CA ALA A 4 0.45 19.44 -5.37
C ALA A 4 1.02 18.38 -4.41
N PHE A 5 2.00 17.59 -4.85
CA PHE A 5 2.68 16.64 -3.97
C PHE A 5 3.56 17.34 -2.93
N ASN A 6 4.39 18.30 -3.36
CA ASN A 6 5.25 19.08 -2.44
C ASN A 6 4.43 19.85 -1.40
N GLU A 7 3.20 20.21 -1.74
CA GLU A 7 2.27 20.86 -0.81
C GLU A 7 1.42 19.88 0.02
N GLN A 8 1.68 18.56 -0.05
CA GLN A 8 0.89 17.50 0.59
C GLN A 8 -0.60 17.49 0.23
N ARG A 9 -0.97 18.10 -0.92
CA ARG A 9 -2.35 18.17 -1.44
C ARG A 9 -2.59 17.15 -2.57
N SER A 10 -1.67 16.21 -2.77
CA SER A 10 -1.81 15.21 -3.82
C SER A 10 -2.76 14.10 -3.39
N TYR A 11 -4.00 14.15 -3.86
CA TYR A 11 -5.01 13.10 -3.64
C TYR A 11 -4.64 11.72 -4.21
N ASN A 12 -3.56 11.63 -4.98
CA ASN A 12 -3.12 10.41 -5.63
C ASN A 12 -2.05 9.66 -4.85
N ILE A 13 -1.51 10.22 -3.76
CA ILE A 13 -0.46 9.58 -2.98
C ILE A 13 -1.01 9.37 -1.57
N HIS A 14 -0.97 8.11 -1.13
CA HIS A 14 -1.51 7.65 0.14
C HIS A 14 -0.36 7.02 0.91
N GLU A 15 -0.10 7.52 2.11
CA GLU A 15 0.94 7.01 2.99
C GLU A 15 0.28 6.31 4.19
N LEU A 16 0.72 5.09 4.48
CA LEU A 16 0.27 4.30 5.63
C LEU A 16 1.48 3.84 6.43
N ASP A 17 1.58 4.28 7.67
CA ASP A 17 2.51 3.73 8.65
C ASP A 17 1.91 2.46 9.26
N ALA A 18 2.48 1.30 8.94
CA ALA A 18 2.02 0.03 9.45
C ALA A 18 2.33 -0.17 10.93
N ALA A 19 3.26 0.58 11.54
CA ALA A 19 3.48 0.49 12.99
C ALA A 19 2.24 0.97 13.77
N SER A 20 1.56 1.99 13.24
CA SER A 20 0.35 2.59 13.83
C SER A 20 -0.95 2.04 13.26
N ASN A 21 -0.97 1.55 12.02
CA ASN A 21 -2.17 1.12 11.28
C ASN A 21 -2.05 -0.36 10.83
N ASN A 22 -1.80 -1.26 11.78
CA ASN A 22 -1.56 -2.69 11.50
C ASN A 22 -2.81 -3.58 11.52
N SER A 23 -4.00 -3.01 11.76
CA SER A 23 -5.22 -3.80 11.89
C SER A 23 -5.73 -4.27 10.53
N VAL A 24 -6.56 -5.31 10.55
CA VAL A 24 -7.20 -5.82 9.33
C VAL A 24 -8.15 -4.78 8.74
N ASP A 25 -8.78 -3.97 9.58
CA ASP A 25 -9.78 -3.00 9.16
C ASP A 25 -9.14 -1.78 8.50
N ASP A 26 -7.95 -1.37 8.94
CA ASP A 26 -7.16 -0.32 8.28
C ASP A 26 -6.80 -0.73 6.85
N ILE A 27 -6.31 -1.96 6.69
CA ILE A 27 -5.97 -2.52 5.38
C ILE A 27 -7.20 -2.72 4.50
N ARG A 28 -8.35 -3.15 5.04
CA ARG A 28 -9.59 -3.24 4.26
C ARG A 28 -10.00 -1.87 3.72
N THR A 29 -9.90 -0.84 4.54
CA THR A 29 -10.19 0.54 4.13
C THR A 29 -9.27 0.97 2.99
N LEU A 30 -7.97 0.65 3.07
CA LEU A 30 -7.02 0.91 1.98
C LEU A 30 -7.39 0.15 0.70
N ILE A 31 -7.72 -1.15 0.81
CA ILE A 31 -8.14 -1.98 -0.34
C ILE A 31 -9.40 -1.42 -1.00
N ASP A 32 -10.37 -0.93 -0.23
CA ASP A 32 -11.58 -0.33 -0.77
C ASP A 32 -11.27 0.97 -1.52
N GLN A 33 -10.34 1.78 -1.01
CA GLN A 33 -9.87 2.99 -1.71
C GLN A 33 -9.08 2.69 -2.99
N VAL A 34 -8.37 1.57 -3.06
CA VAL A 34 -7.61 1.11 -4.25
C VAL A 34 -8.53 0.82 -5.42
N ARG A 35 -9.74 0.30 -5.15
CA ARG A 35 -10.75 0.02 -6.18
C ARG A 35 -11.24 1.29 -6.89
N ILE A 36 -11.11 2.45 -6.26
CA ILE A 36 -11.56 3.72 -6.81
C ILE A 36 -10.44 4.30 -7.71
N PRO A 37 -10.69 4.48 -9.02
CA PRO A 37 -9.70 5.04 -9.93
C PRO A 37 -9.35 6.50 -9.55
N PRO A 38 -8.14 6.97 -9.87
CA PRO A 38 -7.72 8.33 -9.57
C PRO A 38 -8.60 9.34 -10.31
N GLN A 39 -9.11 10.34 -9.59
CA GLN A 39 -9.92 11.42 -10.18
C GLN A 39 -9.09 12.37 -11.03
N ILE A 40 -7.79 12.49 -10.73
CA ILE A 40 -6.85 13.35 -11.44
C ILE A 40 -5.60 12.52 -11.72
N GLY A 41 -5.06 12.56 -12.94
CA GLY A 41 -3.84 11.82 -13.29
C GLY A 41 -4.08 10.35 -13.62
N LYS A 42 -2.98 9.60 -13.82
CA LYS A 42 -3.03 8.21 -14.33
C LYS A 42 -2.88 7.14 -13.25
N TYR A 43 -2.17 7.48 -12.18
CA TYR A 43 -1.78 6.53 -11.14
C TYR A 43 -2.13 7.03 -9.76
N LYS A 44 -2.37 6.08 -8.87
CA LYS A 44 -2.56 6.26 -7.44
C LYS A 44 -1.51 5.42 -6.71
N VAL A 45 -0.66 6.08 -5.95
CA VAL A 45 0.48 5.48 -5.27
C VAL A 45 0.14 5.26 -3.81
N TYR A 46 0.41 4.07 -3.31
CA TYR A 46 0.20 3.65 -1.94
C TYR A 46 1.56 3.26 -1.36
N ILE A 47 2.03 4.04 -0.40
CA ILE A 47 3.30 3.81 0.29
C ILE A 47 2.95 3.22 1.66
N VAL A 48 3.41 2.00 1.91
CA VAL A 48 3.24 1.33 3.21
C VAL A 48 4.60 1.23 3.86
N ASP A 49 4.82 2.05 4.89
CA ASP A 49 6.05 2.05 5.65
C ASP A 49 6.01 1.05 6.80
N GLU A 50 7.17 0.53 7.16
CA GLU A 50 7.37 -0.54 8.14
C GLU A 50 6.39 -1.71 7.98
N VAL A 51 6.18 -2.16 6.73
CA VAL A 51 5.13 -3.13 6.38
C VAL A 51 5.21 -4.44 7.19
N HIS A 52 6.39 -4.80 7.70
CA HIS A 52 6.58 -5.96 8.59
C HIS A 52 5.78 -5.87 9.90
N MET A 53 5.31 -4.69 10.27
CA MET A 53 4.47 -4.44 11.45
C MET A 53 2.99 -4.75 11.23
N LEU A 54 2.54 -4.97 9.98
CA LEU A 54 1.16 -5.39 9.70
C LEU A 54 0.85 -6.73 10.40
N SER A 55 -0.34 -6.83 10.97
CA SER A 55 -0.81 -8.10 11.53
C SER A 55 -0.94 -9.16 10.44
N THR A 56 -0.78 -10.44 10.78
CA THR A 56 -0.91 -11.56 9.83
C THR A 56 -2.24 -11.53 9.08
N ALA A 57 -3.32 -11.16 9.76
CA ALA A 57 -4.65 -11.09 9.15
C ALA A 57 -4.79 -9.90 8.18
N ALA A 58 -4.15 -8.77 8.48
CA ALA A 58 -4.08 -7.61 7.59
C ALA A 58 -3.28 -7.98 6.34
N PHE A 59 -2.12 -8.62 6.50
CA PHE A 59 -1.31 -9.12 5.40
C PHE A 59 -2.06 -10.09 4.48
N ASN A 60 -2.76 -11.08 5.04
CA ASN A 60 -3.53 -12.04 4.25
C ASN A 60 -4.67 -11.39 3.47
N SER A 61 -5.27 -10.34 4.03
CA SER A 61 -6.31 -9.56 3.33
C SER A 61 -5.71 -8.77 2.17
N PHE A 62 -4.51 -8.24 2.36
CA PHE A 62 -3.79 -7.45 1.35
C PHE A 62 -3.24 -8.28 0.19
N LEU A 63 -2.86 -9.55 0.43
CA LEU A 63 -2.33 -10.46 -0.58
C LEU A 63 -3.18 -10.53 -1.85
N LYS A 64 -4.51 -10.59 -1.71
CA LYS A 64 -5.43 -10.65 -2.86
C LYS A 64 -5.30 -9.42 -3.77
N THR A 65 -5.06 -8.25 -3.18
CA THR A 65 -4.88 -7.00 -3.92
C THR A 65 -3.50 -6.89 -4.55
N LEU A 66 -2.47 -7.46 -3.92
CA LEU A 66 -1.12 -7.52 -4.49
C LEU A 66 -0.99 -8.52 -5.64
N GLU A 67 -1.81 -9.58 -5.66
CA GLU A 67 -1.83 -10.57 -6.75
C GLU A 67 -2.37 -10.00 -8.06
N GLU A 68 -3.47 -9.24 -7.99
CA GLU A 68 -4.11 -8.62 -9.14
C GLU A 68 -4.40 -7.14 -8.86
N PRO A 69 -3.36 -6.29 -8.79
CA PRO A 69 -3.55 -4.87 -8.51
C PRO A 69 -4.25 -4.20 -9.69
N PRO A 70 -5.16 -3.23 -9.44
CA PRO A 70 -5.69 -2.40 -10.52
C PRO A 70 -4.57 -1.71 -11.29
N ALA A 71 -4.72 -1.56 -12.61
CA ALA A 71 -3.67 -1.02 -13.48
C ALA A 71 -3.22 0.41 -13.12
N HIS A 72 -4.06 1.17 -12.40
CA HIS A 72 -3.74 2.52 -11.90
C HIS A 72 -3.09 2.52 -10.51
N ALA A 73 -3.08 1.40 -9.78
CA ALA A 73 -2.58 1.33 -8.42
C ALA A 73 -1.11 0.91 -8.40
N ILE A 74 -0.28 1.71 -7.74
CA ILE A 74 1.14 1.42 -7.53
C ILE A 74 1.35 1.25 -6.03
N PHE A 75 1.88 0.10 -5.60
CA PHE A 75 2.21 -0.17 -4.22
C PHE A 75 3.73 -0.08 -4.00
N ILE A 76 4.14 0.68 -2.99
CA ILE A 76 5.52 0.79 -2.53
C ILE A 76 5.53 0.30 -1.09
N LEU A 77 6.21 -0.80 -0.84
CA LEU A 77 6.31 -1.40 0.50
C LEU A 77 7.72 -1.17 1.03
N ALA A 78 7.85 -0.50 2.17
CA ALA A 78 9.11 -0.25 2.86
C ALA A 78 9.18 -1.05 4.16
N THR A 79 10.39 -1.52 4.49
CA THR A 79 10.65 -2.28 5.71
C THR A 79 12.12 -2.19 6.08
N THR A 80 12.40 -2.04 7.37
CA THR A 80 13.75 -2.20 7.92
C THR A 80 14.11 -3.68 8.18
N GLU A 81 13.12 -4.58 8.21
CA GLU A 81 13.27 -5.99 8.58
C GLU A 81 12.77 -6.95 7.48
N LYS A 82 13.45 -7.00 6.33
CA LYS A 82 13.07 -7.84 5.17
C LYS A 82 12.81 -9.32 5.54
N HIS A 83 13.55 -9.86 6.50
CA HIS A 83 13.43 -11.26 6.93
C HIS A 83 12.14 -11.56 7.71
N LYS A 84 11.44 -10.54 8.23
CA LYS A 84 10.13 -10.66 8.87
C LYS A 84 8.98 -10.67 7.87
N ILE A 85 9.24 -10.32 6.61
CA ILE A 85 8.22 -10.37 5.56
C ILE A 85 8.01 -11.81 5.11
N ILE A 86 6.74 -12.22 5.03
CA ILE A 86 6.38 -13.55 4.56
C ILE A 86 6.84 -13.77 3.11
N PRO A 87 7.42 -14.94 2.78
CA PRO A 87 7.95 -15.21 1.43
C PRO A 87 6.94 -15.04 0.30
N THR A 88 5.65 -15.26 0.58
CA THR A 88 4.55 -15.09 -0.39
C THR A 88 4.42 -13.65 -0.89
N ILE A 89 4.76 -12.65 -0.09
CA ILE A 89 4.73 -11.24 -0.52
C ILE A 89 5.97 -10.92 -1.32
N LEU A 90 7.13 -11.35 -0.84
CA LEU A 90 8.39 -11.16 -1.55
C LEU A 90 8.34 -11.77 -2.96
N SER A 91 7.64 -12.89 -3.14
CA SER A 91 7.46 -13.51 -4.46
C SER A 91 6.56 -12.71 -5.41
N ARG A 92 5.79 -11.75 -4.91
CA ARG A 92 4.83 -10.92 -5.66
C ARG A 92 5.30 -9.46 -5.78
N CYS A 93 6.42 -9.11 -5.15
CA CYS A 93 7.03 -7.79 -5.22
C CYS A 93 8.28 -7.81 -6.11
N GLN A 94 8.55 -6.68 -6.76
CA GLN A 94 9.86 -6.42 -7.36
C GLN A 94 10.75 -5.77 -6.30
N VAL A 95 11.92 -6.36 -6.03
CA VAL A 95 12.82 -5.98 -4.94
C VAL A 95 14.15 -5.47 -5.50
#